data_AF-D8R5N2-F1
#
_entry.id   AF-D8R5N2-F1
#
_cell.length_a   1.000
_cell.length_b   1.000
_cell.length_c   1.000
_cell.angle_alpha   90.00
_cell.angle_beta   90.00
_cell.angle_gamma   90.00
#
_symmetry.space_group_name_H-M   'P 1'
#
loop_
_entity.id
_entity.type
_entity.pdbx_description
1 polymer ?
#
loop_
_entity_poly.entity_id
_entity_poly.type
_entity_poly.pdbx_seq_one_letter_code
_entity_poly.pdbx_strand_id
1 'polypeptide(L)' 'LQVASWGAYLLTRGILTMSFAPRDTHEGQVQFALERGIPAMIGIMPSQRLPYSARAFDMAHCSRCLIPWTAYGKC' A
#
# COMPACT_ATOMS: atom_id res chain seq x y z
N LEU A 1 -11.34 12.95 -4.88
CA LEU A 1 -9.94 12.76 -4.41
C LEU A 1 -9.86 11.51 -3.53
N GLN A 2 -9.95 10.30 -4.10
CA GLN A 2 -10.04 9.04 -3.29
C GLN A 2 -8.73 8.24 -3.20
N VAL A 3 -7.86 8.29 -4.22
CA VAL A 3 -6.61 7.51 -4.26
C VAL A 3 -5.52 8.18 -3.43
N ALA A 4 -4.81 7.39 -2.61
CA ALA A 4 -3.67 7.79 -1.78
C ALA A 4 -3.94 8.91 -0.75
N SER A 5 -5.21 9.26 -0.49
CA SER A 5 -5.57 10.38 0.41
C SER A 5 -5.10 10.20 1.85
N TRP A 6 -5.24 8.99 2.41
CA TRP A 6 -4.76 8.67 3.75
C TRP A 6 -3.23 8.68 3.85
N GLY A 7 -2.54 8.12 2.83
CA GLY A 7 -1.08 8.18 2.74
C GLY A 7 -0.57 9.62 2.67
N ALA A 8 -1.22 10.46 1.87
CA ALA A 8 -0.90 11.88 1.79
C ALA A 8 -1.08 12.60 3.14
N TYR A 9 -2.19 12.33 3.84
CA TYR A 9 -2.42 12.90 5.16
C TYR A 9 -1.34 12.49 6.18
N LEU A 10 -0.91 11.23 6.19
CA LEU A 10 0.16 10.77 7.08
C LEU A 10 1.52 11.37 6.70
N LEU A 11 1.80 11.50 5.40
CA LEU A 11 3.04 12.08 4.92
C LEU A 11 3.20 13.55 5.38
N THR A 12 2.11 14.34 5.37
CA THR A 12 2.12 15.71 5.92
C THR A 12 2.41 15.78 7.42
N ARG A 13 2.32 14.65 8.13
CA ARG A 13 2.62 14.52 9.56
C ARG A 13 3.99 13.88 9.82
N GLY A 14 4.81 13.70 8.78
CA GLY A 14 6.13 13.09 8.88
C GLY A 14 6.13 11.57 9.01
N ILE A 15 5.00 10.91 8.74
CA ILE A 15 4.91 9.45 8.73
C ILE A 15 5.09 8.96 7.29
N LEU A 16 6.16 8.20 7.04
CA LEU A 16 6.42 7.63 5.73
C LEU A 16 5.44 6.48 5.45
N THR A 17 4.73 6.56 4.33
CA THR A 17 3.76 5.53 3.91
C THR A 17 4.16 4.95 2.57
N MET A 18 3.93 3.64 2.39
CA MET A 18 4.07 2.96 1.11
C MET A 18 2.71 2.39 0.69
N SER A 19 2.26 2.74 -0.51
CA SER A 19 1.00 2.23 -1.07
C SER A 19 1.24 1.08 -2.03
N PHE A 20 0.41 0.05 -1.95
CA PHE A 20 0.46 -1.12 -2.83
C PHE A 20 -0.85 -1.26 -3.57
N ALA A 21 -0.79 -1.38 -4.89
CA ALA A 21 -1.96 -1.66 -5.71
C ALA A 21 -1.62 -2.71 -6.79
N PRO A 22 -2.57 -3.57 -7.20
CA PRO A 22 -2.39 -4.43 -8.35
C PRO A 22 -2.23 -3.61 -9.63
N ARG A 23 -1.64 -4.21 -10.66
CA ARG A 23 -1.73 -3.69 -12.02
C ARG A 23 -3.11 -4.07 -12.54
N ASP A 24 -4.10 -3.20 -12.38
CA ASP A 24 -5.44 -3.41 -12.91
C ASP A 24 -5.70 -2.58 -14.18
N THR A 25 -6.84 -2.81 -14.81
CA THR A 25 -7.32 -2.08 -15.99
C THR A 25 -8.01 -0.77 -15.62
N HIS A 26 -8.22 -0.51 -14.33
CA HIS A 26 -9.04 0.59 -13.81
C HIS A 26 -8.16 1.65 -13.15
N GLU A 27 -7.59 2.51 -14.00
CA GLU A 27 -6.79 3.70 -13.67
C GLU A 27 -5.50 3.41 -12.88
N GLY A 28 -4.39 3.96 -13.34
CA GLY A 28 -3.07 3.77 -12.73
C GLY A 28 -3.00 4.36 -11.32
N GLN A 29 -3.54 3.67 -10.31
CA GLN A 29 -3.55 4.12 -8.91
C GLN A 29 -2.14 4.40 -8.41
N VAL A 30 -1.20 3.53 -8.78
CA VAL A 30 0.23 3.71 -8.50
C VAL A 30 0.74 4.99 -9.17
N GLN A 31 0.44 5.18 -10.45
CA GLN A 31 0.86 6.37 -11.20
C GLN A 31 0.28 7.66 -10.59
N PHE A 32 -1.00 7.68 -10.29
CA PHE A 32 -1.70 8.82 -9.70
C PHE A 32 -1.17 9.17 -8.30
N ALA A 33 -0.79 8.17 -7.52
CA ALA A 33 -0.13 8.35 -6.22
C ALA A 33 1.28 8.93 -6.40
N LEU A 34 2.05 8.41 -7.35
CA LEU A 34 3.40 8.90 -7.68
C LEU A 34 3.37 10.34 -8.18
N GLU A 35 2.41 10.72 -9.02
CA GLU A 35 2.19 12.11 -9.49
C GLU A 35 1.90 13.08 -8.34
N ARG A 36 1.46 12.57 -7.18
CA ARG A 36 1.22 13.34 -5.95
C ARG A 36 2.39 13.28 -4.97
N GLY A 37 3.50 12.65 -5.34
CA GLY A 37 4.65 12.44 -4.47
C GLY A 37 4.42 11.43 -3.35
N ILE A 38 3.37 10.62 -3.44
CA ILE A 38 3.10 9.56 -2.47
C ILE A 38 3.85 8.30 -2.92
N PRO A 39 4.72 7.72 -2.07
CA PRO A 39 5.38 6.46 -2.40
C PRO A 39 4.35 5.35 -2.65
N ALA A 40 4.39 4.78 -3.85
CA ALA A 40 3.50 3.72 -4.27
C ALA A 40 4.21 2.75 -5.22
N MET A 41 3.84 1.47 -5.18
CA MET A 41 4.34 0.47 -6.12
C MET A 41 3.27 -0.54 -6.50
N ILE A 42 3.52 -1.22 -7.62
CA ILE A 42 2.73 -2.37 -8.03
C ILE A 42 3.11 -3.54 -7.13
N GLY A 43 2.12 -4.12 -6.46
CA GLY A 43 2.33 -5.28 -5.59
C GLY A 43 1.04 -5.78 -4.95
N ILE A 44 0.91 -7.10 -4.84
CA ILE A 44 -0.22 -7.76 -4.19
C ILE A 44 0.31 -8.51 -2.97
N MET A 45 0.26 -7.87 -1.79
CA MET A 45 0.74 -8.43 -0.52
C MET A 45 0.31 -9.90 -0.25
N PRO A 46 -0.94 -10.32 -0.55
CA PRO A 46 -1.35 -11.72 -0.34
C PRO A 46 -0.68 -12.76 -1.23
N SER A 47 -0.26 -12.41 -2.44
CA SER A 47 0.18 -13.37 -3.46
C SER A 47 1.62 -13.17 -3.92
N GLN A 48 2.24 -12.04 -3.60
CA GLN A 48 3.57 -11.67 -4.04
C GLN A 48 4.46 -11.34 -2.85
N ARG A 49 5.68 -11.90 -2.85
CA ARG A 49 6.71 -11.51 -1.91
C ARG A 49 7.20 -10.11 -2.26
N LEU A 50 7.01 -9.17 -1.35
CA LEU A 50 7.49 -7.80 -1.51
C LEU A 50 9.02 -7.72 -1.43
N PRO A 51 9.67 -6.71 -2.05
CA PRO A 51 11.10 -6.46 -1.95
C PRO A 51 11.50 -5.82 -0.61
N TYR A 52 10.76 -6.13 0.46
CA TYR A 52 10.99 -5.64 1.81
C TYR A 52 11.17 -6.84 2.74
N SER A 53 11.99 -6.69 3.78
CA SER A 53 12.14 -7.71 4.82
C SER A 53 10.82 -7.92 5.58
N ALA A 54 10.70 -9.06 6.25
CA ALA A 54 9.64 -9.22 7.25
C ALA A 54 9.74 -8.09 8.29
N ARG A 55 8.59 -7.58 8.75
CA ARG A 55 8.50 -6.45 9.71
C ARG A 55 9.08 -5.12 9.21
N ALA A 56 9.14 -4.89 7.90
CA ALA A 56 9.53 -3.59 7.34
C ALA A 56 8.47 -2.49 7.54
N PHE A 57 7.25 -2.84 7.96
CA PHE A 57 6.14 -1.92 8.18
C PHE A 57 5.60 -2.09 9.60
N ASP A 58 5.38 -0.97 10.28
CA ASP A 58 4.79 -0.93 11.63
C ASP A 58 3.27 -1.08 11.62
N MET A 59 2.64 -0.75 10.49
CA MET A 59 1.20 -0.71 10.31
C MET A 59 0.83 -1.01 8.85
N ALA A 60 -0.27 -1.74 8.66
CA ALA A 60 -0.94 -1.87 7.38
C ALA A 60 -2.36 -1.29 7.47
N HIS A 61 -2.74 -0.48 6.49
CA HIS A 61 -4.10 0.02 6.34
C HIS A 61 -4.65 -0.38 4.99
N CYS A 62 -5.93 -0.75 4.98
CA CYS A 62 -6.65 -0.94 3.74
C CYS A 62 -8.12 -0.62 3.93
N SER A 63 -8.72 0.06 2.95
CA SER A 63 -10.16 0.34 2.94
C SER A 63 -10.98 -0.93 2.71
N ARG A 64 -10.55 -1.77 1.75
CA ARG A 64 -11.15 -3.06 1.41
C ARG A 64 -10.09 -4.01 0.88
N CYS A 65 -9.54 -4.84 1.76
CA CYS A 65 -8.56 -5.86 1.35
C CYS A 65 -9.03 -7.25 1.73
N LEU A 66 -8.70 -8.21 0.87
CA LEU A 66 -8.88 -9.64 1.10
C LEU A 66 -7.56 -10.29 1.55
N ILE A 67 -6.76 -9.58 2.37
CA ILE A 67 -5.53 -10.16 2.93
C ILE A 67 -5.91 -11.03 4.12
N PRO A 68 -5.65 -12.33 4.09
CA PRO A 68 -5.96 -13.22 5.20
C PRO A 68 -4.86 -13.11 6.26
N TRP A 69 -4.79 -12.00 6.99
CA TRP A 69 -3.73 -11.69 7.97
C TRP A 69 -3.53 -12.77 9.03
N THR A 70 -4.60 -13.48 9.41
CA THR A 70 -4.55 -14.54 10.42
C THR A 70 -4.24 -15.92 9.82
N ALA A 71 -4.29 -16.06 8.50
CA ALA A 71 -3.91 -17.32 7.87
C ALA A 71 -2.41 -17.55 8.08
N TYR A 72 -2.05 -18.80 8.38
CA TYR A 72 -0.65 -19.22 8.60
C TYR A 72 0.05 -18.67 9.86
N GLY A 73 -0.68 -18.06 10.78
CA GLY A 73 -0.15 -17.67 12.10
C GLY A 73 0.96 -16.62 12.06
N LYS A 74 1.02 -15.79 11.01
CA LYS A 74 2.00 -14.73 10.84
C LYS A 74 1.32 -13.45 10.36
N CYS A 75 1.32 -12.43 11.22
CA CYS A 75 1.28 -11.02 10.82
C CYS A 75 2.72 -10.50 10.70
#